data_AF-X7F475-F1
#
_entry.id   AF-X7F475-F1
#
_cell.length_a   1.000
_cell.length_b   1.000
_cell.length_c   1.000
_cell.angle_alpha   90.00
_cell.angle_beta   90.00
_cell.angle_gamma   90.00
#
_symmetry.space_group_name_H-M   'P 1'
#
loop_
_entity.id
_entity.type
_entity.pdbx_description
1 polymer ?
#
loop_
_entity_poly.entity_id
_entity_poly.type
_entity_poly.pdbx_seq_one_letter_code
_entity_poly.pdbx_strand_id
1 'polypeptide(L)'
;MRDLVRILTAFALAFSLGAATPAAAQDGPSVSISNVRLALMQLVTATGDDAGTALAPEAGDAPARAIYLQSGAVTLKELAALVEDTGSPGALARSGDRVTATLPIVVLQGAELSVGAGTNLVLDRAAPAFLLSFGRTRIAGAEVRVAGGRPDRDAVRPFLAGVGQGSLALRDSTLSGLGFGTETYSAGVSLSGRGLLRGGDAAPMTGNTFRDVRGVVFAGIDAPRVLGNRFEGARGTALQLSDGAGGVVRDNTFAGTGGGHALRVSNMSGLEVASNSFRGGAGKAVRVDDGARDVTLVENFARGFAGTAITVAEGARCTRLSYNVVSANDGGGIRADGAGALILEGNVIAGNAGAGIAIADQQADAAALLVHNTLQDNRSGIRGTGLAELRLARNDLSAQLPRLLSGDLDQLTPVYLRAARGSGRADIEVSGVSASPARALRRDAAQNAFDACSQGEPA
;
A
#
# COMPACT_ATOMS: atom_id res chain seq x y z
N MET A 1 -28.39 87.58 14.82
CA MET A 1 -28.49 87.64 13.34
C MET A 1 -27.38 86.77 12.77
N ARG A 2 -27.77 85.66 12.15
CA ARG A 2 -27.07 84.86 11.13
C ARG A 2 -25.72 84.25 11.56
N ASP A 3 -25.69 82.94 11.83
CA ASP A 3 -25.44 81.83 10.86
C ASP A 3 -23.92 81.58 10.76
N LEU A 4 -23.32 80.38 10.77
CA LEU A 4 -23.79 79.03 10.51
C LEU A 4 -22.66 78.06 10.98
N VAL A 5 -23.03 76.96 11.67
CA VAL A 5 -22.59 75.56 11.40
C VAL A 5 -21.09 75.20 11.49
N ARG A 6 -20.70 74.41 12.51
CA ARG A 6 -20.44 72.95 12.40
C ARG A 6 -20.23 72.30 13.77
N ILE A 7 -21.14 71.38 14.09
CA ILE A 7 -21.14 70.46 15.22
C ILE A 7 -20.50 69.16 14.75
N LEU A 8 -19.63 68.54 15.56
CA LEU A 8 -19.42 67.09 15.55
C LEU A 8 -18.81 66.65 16.90
N THR A 9 -19.70 66.22 17.78
CA THR A 9 -19.40 65.53 19.05
C THR A 9 -20.09 64.18 19.00
N ALA A 10 -19.39 63.15 19.51
CA ALA A 10 -19.88 61.86 19.98
C ALA A 10 -20.53 60.89 18.95
N PHE A 11 -19.92 59.72 18.76
CA PHE A 11 -20.29 58.50 19.48
C PHE A 11 -19.42 57.34 18.99
N ALA A 12 -18.61 56.77 19.91
CA ALA A 12 -17.98 55.49 19.69
C ALA A 12 -19.04 54.40 19.87
N LEU A 13 -19.51 53.80 18.77
CA LEU A 13 -20.27 52.56 18.82
C LEU A 13 -19.30 51.41 18.54
N ALA A 14 -18.81 50.79 19.61
CA ALA A 14 -18.19 49.48 19.53
C ALA A 14 -19.29 48.46 19.18
N PHE A 15 -19.31 47.99 17.94
CA PHE A 15 -20.09 46.81 17.57
C PHE A 15 -19.39 45.58 18.17
N SER A 16 -19.79 45.22 19.39
CA SER A 16 -19.56 43.87 19.92
C SER A 16 -20.46 42.90 19.16
N LEU A 17 -19.99 42.45 17.99
CA LEU A 17 -20.46 41.19 17.43
C LEU A 17 -19.97 40.09 18.36
N GLY A 18 -20.79 39.76 19.35
CA GLY A 18 -20.67 38.52 20.09
C GLY A 18 -20.68 37.41 19.06
N ALA A 19 -19.50 36.84 18.80
CA ALA A 19 -19.40 35.57 18.11
C ALA A 19 -20.14 34.57 19.00
N ALA A 20 -21.41 34.33 18.65
CA ALA A 20 -22.14 33.20 19.14
C ALA A 20 -21.29 31.99 18.76
N THR A 21 -20.59 31.46 19.77
CA THR A 21 -20.14 30.07 19.76
C THR A 21 -21.30 29.25 19.21
N PRO A 22 -21.13 28.48 18.12
CA PRO A 22 -22.18 27.55 17.76
C PRO A 22 -22.37 26.65 18.97
N ALA A 23 -23.53 26.76 19.60
CA ALA A 23 -23.97 25.80 20.58
C ALA A 23 -23.93 24.45 19.84
N ALA A 24 -22.98 23.61 20.22
CA ALA A 24 -23.04 22.20 19.89
C ALA A 24 -24.35 21.70 20.50
N ALA A 25 -25.39 21.60 19.68
CA ALA A 25 -26.58 20.85 20.03
C ALA A 25 -26.08 19.43 20.30
N GLN A 26 -26.03 19.07 21.58
CA GLN A 26 -25.76 17.72 22.05
C GLN A 26 -27.00 16.87 21.77
N ASP A 27 -27.27 16.57 20.50
CA ASP A 27 -28.04 15.39 20.18
C ASP A 27 -27.13 14.18 20.41
N GLY A 28 -27.58 13.24 21.23
CA GLY A 28 -26.87 12.01 21.53
C GLY A 28 -26.59 11.17 20.28
N PRO A 29 -25.82 10.08 20.40
CA PRO A 29 -25.52 9.23 19.26
C PRO A 29 -26.81 8.68 18.63
N SER A 30 -26.92 8.79 17.30
CA SER A 30 -28.09 8.30 16.55
C SER A 30 -27.76 7.01 15.82
N VAL A 31 -28.57 5.98 16.04
CA VAL A 31 -28.44 4.65 15.45
C VAL A 31 -29.74 4.23 14.80
N SER A 32 -29.68 3.64 13.61
CA SER A 32 -30.86 3.09 12.93
C SER A 32 -30.53 1.82 12.15
N ILE A 33 -31.56 1.06 11.79
CA ILE A 33 -31.44 -0.07 10.86
C ILE A 33 -32.16 0.31 9.58
N SER A 34 -31.45 0.23 8.46
CA SER A 34 -31.97 0.68 7.17
C SER A 34 -31.38 -0.13 6.02
N ASN A 35 -31.86 0.10 4.81
CA ASN A 35 -31.39 -0.61 3.62
C ASN A 35 -29.91 -0.29 3.33
N VAL A 36 -29.09 -1.30 3.03
CA VAL A 36 -27.63 -1.13 2.80
C VAL A 36 -27.28 -0.63 1.40
N ARG A 37 -28.21 -0.70 0.43
CA ARG A 37 -27.94 -0.43 -1.00
C ARG A 37 -27.30 0.94 -1.24
N LEU A 38 -27.74 1.98 -0.53
CA LEU A 38 -27.18 3.32 -0.69
C LEU A 38 -25.70 3.37 -0.28
N ALA A 39 -25.35 2.74 0.85
CA ALA A 39 -23.97 2.66 1.31
C ALA A 39 -23.10 1.86 0.33
N LEU A 40 -23.60 0.76 -0.22
CA LEU A 40 -22.87 -0.02 -1.23
C LEU A 40 -22.67 0.77 -2.53
N MET A 41 -23.68 1.49 -3.02
CA MET A 41 -23.53 2.34 -4.21
C MET A 41 -22.49 3.45 -4.00
N GLN A 42 -22.47 4.07 -2.81
CA GLN A 42 -21.46 5.07 -2.45
C GLN A 42 -20.06 4.47 -2.39
N LEU A 43 -19.91 3.27 -1.83
CA LEU A 43 -18.63 2.54 -1.76
C LEU A 43 -18.09 2.21 -3.15
N VAL A 44 -18.91 1.62 -4.02
CA VAL A 44 -18.54 1.26 -5.39
C VAL A 44 -18.13 2.53 -6.17
N THR A 45 -18.90 3.61 -6.04
CA THR A 45 -18.56 4.90 -6.67
C THR A 45 -17.24 5.47 -6.16
N ALA A 46 -16.97 5.38 -4.85
CA ALA A 46 -15.76 5.93 -4.25
C ALA A 46 -14.49 5.12 -4.56
N THR A 47 -14.62 3.80 -4.69
CA THR A 47 -13.54 2.90 -5.09
C THR A 47 -13.29 2.95 -6.60
N GLY A 48 -14.31 3.26 -7.39
CA GLY A 48 -14.24 3.20 -8.86
C GLY A 48 -14.15 1.78 -9.39
N ASP A 49 -14.47 0.79 -8.56
CA ASP A 49 -14.64 -0.60 -8.98
C ASP A 49 -16.04 -0.78 -9.60
N ASP A 50 -16.23 -1.85 -10.38
CA ASP A 50 -17.57 -2.30 -10.73
C ASP A 50 -18.24 -2.93 -9.50
N ALA A 51 -19.58 -2.82 -9.41
CA ALA A 51 -20.35 -3.55 -8.41
C ALA A 51 -20.26 -5.05 -8.74
N GLY A 52 -19.26 -5.73 -8.14
CA GLY A 52 -19.04 -7.15 -8.31
C GLY A 52 -20.32 -7.96 -8.06
N THR A 53 -20.45 -9.09 -8.74
CA THR A 53 -21.66 -9.93 -8.71
C THR A 53 -22.06 -10.35 -7.30
N ALA A 54 -21.10 -10.45 -6.36
CA ALA A 54 -21.34 -10.82 -4.97
C ALA A 54 -22.08 -9.75 -4.12
N LEU A 55 -22.01 -8.47 -4.50
CA LEU A 55 -22.70 -7.37 -3.81
C LEU A 55 -23.83 -6.77 -4.66
N ALA A 56 -24.05 -7.30 -5.86
CA ALA A 56 -25.14 -6.87 -6.73
C ALA A 56 -26.51 -7.20 -6.08
N PRO A 57 -27.48 -6.28 -6.09
CA PRO A 57 -28.81 -6.49 -5.51
C PRO A 57 -29.57 -7.71 -6.09
N GLU A 58 -29.22 -8.10 -7.32
CA GLU A 58 -29.81 -9.23 -8.06
C GLU A 58 -29.24 -10.59 -7.62
N ALA A 59 -28.14 -10.61 -6.88
CA ALA A 59 -27.42 -11.82 -6.51
C ALA A 59 -28.09 -12.64 -5.39
N GLY A 60 -29.24 -12.22 -4.86
CA GLY A 60 -30.02 -12.94 -3.84
C GLY A 60 -29.37 -13.05 -2.44
N ASP A 61 -28.03 -12.98 -2.35
CA ASP A 61 -27.24 -13.14 -1.12
C ASP A 61 -26.72 -11.81 -0.54
N ALA A 62 -26.93 -10.66 -1.21
CA ALA A 62 -26.53 -9.35 -0.68
C ALA A 62 -27.38 -8.96 0.55
N PRO A 63 -26.78 -8.35 1.60
CA PRO A 63 -27.55 -7.93 2.77
C PRO A 63 -28.66 -6.96 2.36
N ALA A 64 -29.86 -7.16 2.89
CA ALA A 64 -30.96 -6.22 2.66
C ALA A 64 -30.90 -5.02 3.62
N ARG A 65 -30.27 -5.17 4.79
CA ARG A 65 -30.26 -4.19 5.89
C ARG A 65 -28.87 -4.05 6.50
N ALA A 66 -28.61 -2.91 7.12
CA ALA A 66 -27.40 -2.61 7.87
C ALA A 66 -27.72 -1.75 9.11
N ILE A 67 -26.82 -1.81 10.09
CA ILE A 67 -26.78 -0.92 11.25
C ILE A 67 -26.08 0.36 10.82
N TYR A 68 -26.75 1.50 10.94
CA TYR A 68 -26.22 2.81 10.63
C TYR A 68 -25.94 3.59 11.92
N LEU A 69 -24.68 3.95 12.14
CA LEU A 69 -24.30 4.99 13.09
C LEU A 69 -24.30 6.33 12.34
N GLN A 70 -25.30 7.15 12.60
CA GLN A 70 -25.58 8.36 11.82
C GLN A 70 -24.85 9.60 12.35
N SER A 71 -24.71 9.70 13.66
CA SER A 71 -24.06 10.83 14.33
C SER A 71 -23.52 10.41 15.70
N GLY A 72 -22.63 11.23 16.26
CA GLY A 72 -22.04 11.02 17.57
C GLY A 72 -20.83 10.09 17.56
N ALA A 73 -20.16 10.00 18.71
CA ALA A 73 -19.03 9.12 18.93
C ALA A 73 -19.42 8.02 19.91
N VAL A 74 -19.27 6.77 19.49
CA VAL A 74 -19.61 5.61 20.31
C VAL A 74 -18.52 4.55 20.26
N THR A 75 -18.39 3.80 21.35
CA THR A 75 -17.64 2.55 21.37
C THR A 75 -18.46 1.42 20.77
N LEU A 76 -17.81 0.35 20.32
CA LEU A 76 -18.51 -0.85 19.80
C LEU A 76 -19.47 -1.46 20.84
N LYS A 77 -19.11 -1.38 22.14
CA LYS A 77 -19.93 -1.88 23.25
C LYS A 77 -21.19 -1.03 23.46
N GLU A 78 -21.09 0.29 23.29
CA GLU A 78 -22.24 1.21 23.34
C GLU A 78 -23.11 1.06 22.11
N LEU A 79 -22.52 0.91 20.91
CA LEU A 79 -23.27 0.65 19.68
C LEU A 79 -24.11 -0.63 19.81
N ALA A 80 -23.56 -1.70 20.39
CA ALA A 80 -24.32 -2.93 20.64
C ALA A 80 -25.53 -2.69 21.55
N ALA A 81 -25.39 -1.88 22.61
CA ALA A 81 -26.51 -1.54 23.48
C ALA A 81 -27.59 -0.71 22.75
N LEU A 82 -27.17 0.29 21.97
CA LEU A 82 -28.09 1.13 21.19
C LEU A 82 -28.85 0.33 20.12
N VAL A 83 -28.23 -0.70 19.54
CA VAL A 83 -28.86 -1.55 18.51
C VAL A 83 -29.96 -2.45 19.10
N GLU A 84 -29.83 -2.92 20.34
CA GLU A 84 -30.87 -3.72 20.99
C GLU A 84 -32.20 -2.94 21.09
N ASP A 85 -32.12 -1.61 21.27
CA ASP A 85 -33.28 -0.72 21.36
C ASP A 85 -33.95 -0.43 19.98
N THR A 86 -33.33 -0.85 18.86
CA THR A 86 -33.85 -0.62 17.50
C THR A 86 -34.83 -1.70 17.00
N GLY A 87 -35.20 -2.66 17.86
CA GLY A 87 -36.18 -3.71 17.53
C GLY A 87 -35.65 -4.81 16.59
N SER A 88 -34.32 -4.93 16.42
CA SER A 88 -33.67 -6.06 15.76
C SER A 88 -32.67 -6.75 16.70
N PRO A 89 -33.17 -7.44 17.74
CA PRO A 89 -32.31 -8.08 18.74
C PRO A 89 -31.39 -9.10 18.06
N GLY A 90 -30.12 -9.12 18.47
CA GLY A 90 -29.10 -10.01 17.90
C GLY A 90 -28.44 -9.54 16.59
N ALA A 91 -28.80 -8.37 16.05
CA ALA A 91 -28.09 -7.77 14.93
C ALA A 91 -26.61 -7.45 15.28
N LEU A 92 -26.38 -7.06 16.53
CA LEU A 92 -25.05 -6.82 17.11
C LEU A 92 -24.99 -7.38 18.53
N ALA A 93 -24.89 -8.70 18.64
CA ALA A 93 -24.97 -9.40 19.92
C ALA A 93 -23.69 -9.26 20.74
N ARG A 94 -23.81 -8.86 22.01
CA ARG A 94 -22.69 -8.76 22.95
C ARG A 94 -22.66 -9.92 23.94
N SER A 95 -21.49 -10.52 24.13
CA SER A 95 -21.20 -11.53 25.14
C SER A 95 -19.83 -11.24 25.78
N GLY A 96 -19.85 -10.59 26.95
CA GLY A 96 -18.62 -10.09 27.59
C GLY A 96 -17.90 -9.05 26.71
N ASP A 97 -16.66 -9.37 26.33
CA ASP A 97 -15.82 -8.57 25.42
C ASP A 97 -15.97 -8.95 23.94
N ARG A 98 -16.74 -10.00 23.65
CA ARG A 98 -17.08 -10.41 22.29
C ARG A 98 -18.32 -9.65 21.82
N VAL A 99 -18.24 -9.06 20.64
CA VAL A 99 -19.37 -8.45 19.93
C VAL A 99 -19.49 -9.12 18.57
N THR A 100 -20.64 -9.73 18.28
CA THR A 100 -20.89 -10.46 17.03
C THR A 100 -21.86 -9.68 16.16
N ALA A 101 -21.41 -9.25 14.98
CA ALA A 101 -22.23 -8.58 13.99
C ALA A 101 -22.82 -9.61 13.02
N THR A 102 -24.14 -9.61 12.88
CA THR A 102 -24.88 -10.39 11.88
C THR A 102 -25.46 -9.51 10.76
N LEU A 103 -25.43 -8.19 10.96
CA LEU A 103 -25.67 -7.21 9.91
C LEU A 103 -24.40 -6.40 9.63
N PRO A 104 -24.26 -5.82 8.43
CA PRO A 104 -23.26 -4.80 8.17
C PRO A 104 -23.37 -3.63 9.14
N ILE A 105 -22.23 -3.03 9.47
CA ILE A 105 -22.13 -1.80 10.25
C ILE A 105 -21.67 -0.69 9.31
N VAL A 106 -22.41 0.40 9.25
CA VAL A 106 -22.11 1.57 8.43
C VAL A 106 -21.95 2.79 9.33
N VAL A 107 -20.77 3.38 9.33
CA VAL A 107 -20.45 4.61 10.06
C VAL A 107 -20.55 5.77 9.08
N LEU A 108 -21.56 6.63 9.23
CA LEU A 108 -21.78 7.77 8.33
C LEU A 108 -20.84 8.94 8.65
N GLN A 109 -20.74 9.87 7.69
CA GLN A 109 -19.99 11.10 7.88
C GLN A 109 -20.51 11.89 9.09
N GLY A 110 -19.61 12.37 9.95
CA GLY A 110 -19.97 13.05 11.20
C GLY A 110 -20.13 12.10 12.40
N ALA A 111 -20.12 10.79 12.18
CA ALA A 111 -20.08 9.79 13.24
C ALA A 111 -18.67 9.22 13.49
N GLU A 112 -18.48 8.67 14.68
CA GLU A 112 -17.27 7.97 15.06
C GLU A 112 -17.55 6.65 15.78
N LEU A 113 -16.93 5.57 15.30
CA LEU A 113 -16.93 4.27 15.96
C LEU A 113 -15.53 3.94 16.49
N SER A 114 -15.44 3.64 17.79
CA SER A 114 -14.22 3.18 18.43
C SER A 114 -14.32 1.71 18.85
N VAL A 115 -13.41 0.87 18.34
CA VAL A 115 -13.21 -0.51 18.79
C VAL A 115 -11.95 -0.53 19.66
N GLY A 116 -12.16 -0.48 20.98
CA GLY A 116 -11.09 -0.33 21.96
C GLY A 116 -10.45 -1.65 22.39
N ALA A 117 -9.38 -1.52 23.17
CA ALA A 117 -8.53 -2.63 23.58
C ALA A 117 -9.30 -3.76 24.27
N GLY A 118 -8.89 -5.00 23.98
CA GLY A 118 -9.51 -6.21 24.54
C GLY A 118 -10.88 -6.58 23.94
N THR A 119 -11.43 -5.77 23.04
CA THR A 119 -12.69 -6.08 22.36
C THR A 119 -12.46 -7.05 21.20
N ASN A 120 -13.32 -8.07 21.08
CA ASN A 120 -13.30 -9.04 19.98
C ASN A 120 -14.55 -8.85 19.10
N LEU A 121 -14.38 -8.15 17.98
CA LEU A 121 -15.41 -7.99 16.95
C LEU A 121 -15.40 -9.22 16.04
N VAL A 122 -16.52 -9.94 16.06
CA VAL A 122 -16.77 -11.09 15.19
C VAL A 122 -17.70 -10.65 14.09
N LEU A 123 -17.25 -10.73 12.85
CA LEU A 123 -18.10 -10.58 11.67
C LEU A 123 -18.57 -11.97 11.27
N ASP A 124 -19.87 -12.23 11.42
CA ASP A 124 -20.45 -13.48 10.96
C ASP A 124 -20.29 -13.58 9.44
N ARG A 125 -20.00 -14.78 8.94
CA ARG A 125 -19.93 -15.11 7.52
C ARG A 125 -21.22 -15.75 7.03
N ALA A 126 -21.97 -16.42 7.92
CA ALA A 126 -23.26 -17.00 7.58
C ALA A 126 -24.33 -15.92 7.38
N ALA A 127 -24.18 -14.79 8.07
CA ALA A 127 -24.88 -13.55 7.79
C ALA A 127 -23.88 -12.59 7.10
N PRO A 128 -24.23 -11.84 6.04
CA PRO A 128 -23.27 -11.05 5.27
C PRO A 128 -22.81 -9.78 6.00
N ALA A 129 -22.11 -9.93 7.13
CA ALA A 129 -21.62 -8.81 7.94
C ALA A 129 -20.31 -8.24 7.36
N PHE A 130 -20.16 -6.93 7.43
CA PHE A 130 -18.95 -6.18 7.08
C PHE A 130 -19.00 -4.81 7.75
N LEU A 131 -17.90 -4.06 7.74
CA LEU A 131 -17.84 -2.71 8.30
C LEU A 131 -17.49 -1.70 7.22
N LEU A 132 -18.35 -0.71 7.02
CA LEU A 132 -18.10 0.44 6.14
C LEU A 132 -17.96 1.71 6.96
N SER A 133 -16.95 2.51 6.65
CA SER A 133 -16.69 3.78 7.33
C SER A 133 -16.63 4.92 6.31
N PHE A 134 -17.66 5.76 6.30
CA PHE A 134 -17.67 7.09 5.66
C PHE A 134 -17.34 8.20 6.67
N GLY A 135 -17.59 7.94 7.96
CA GLY A 135 -17.14 8.75 9.08
C GLY A 135 -15.76 8.32 9.57
N ARG A 136 -15.55 8.28 10.89
CA ARG A 136 -14.29 7.83 11.49
C ARG A 136 -14.47 6.50 12.19
N THR A 137 -13.66 5.51 11.85
CA THR A 137 -13.55 4.25 12.58
C THR A 137 -12.13 4.11 13.11
N ARG A 138 -12.00 3.87 14.42
CA ARG A 138 -10.71 3.64 15.08
C ARG A 138 -10.72 2.26 15.72
N ILE A 139 -9.75 1.42 15.36
CA ILE A 139 -9.57 0.08 15.93
C ILE A 139 -8.20 0.06 16.60
N ALA A 140 -8.17 -0.07 17.92
CA ALA A 140 -6.96 0.03 18.72
C ALA A 140 -6.88 -1.06 19.79
N GLY A 141 -5.84 -1.91 19.72
CA GLY A 141 -5.66 -3.01 20.69
C GLY A 141 -6.74 -4.09 20.64
N ALA A 142 -7.46 -4.21 19.52
CA ALA A 142 -8.63 -5.05 19.39
C ALA A 142 -8.39 -6.26 18.45
N GLU A 143 -9.30 -7.23 18.51
CA GLU A 143 -9.35 -8.33 17.55
C GLU A 143 -10.58 -8.19 16.66
N VAL A 144 -10.38 -8.26 15.35
CA VAL A 144 -11.45 -8.34 14.34
C VAL A 144 -11.29 -9.65 13.59
N ARG A 145 -12.31 -10.51 13.59
CA ARG A 145 -12.21 -11.82 12.95
C ARG A 145 -13.50 -12.23 12.27
N VAL A 146 -13.35 -13.05 11.24
CA VAL A 146 -14.47 -13.74 10.60
C VAL A 146 -14.82 -14.99 11.39
N ALA A 147 -16.11 -15.29 11.56
CA ALA A 147 -16.58 -16.56 12.11
C ALA A 147 -17.84 -17.06 11.38
N GLY A 148 -18.14 -18.34 11.53
CA GLY A 148 -19.30 -18.96 10.87
C GLY A 148 -19.04 -19.31 9.40
N GLY A 149 -20.06 -19.92 8.76
CA GLY A 149 -20.05 -20.29 7.34
C GLY A 149 -20.17 -21.81 7.08
N ARG A 150 -20.74 -22.15 5.92
CA ARG A 150 -20.80 -23.52 5.37
C ARG A 150 -19.82 -23.63 4.18
N PRO A 151 -19.15 -24.78 3.97
CA PRO A 151 -18.14 -24.96 2.91
C PRO A 151 -18.61 -24.62 1.49
N ASP A 152 -19.90 -24.81 1.17
CA ASP A 152 -20.40 -24.64 -0.21
C ASP A 152 -20.77 -23.19 -0.59
N ARG A 153 -20.76 -22.23 0.34
CA ARG A 153 -21.02 -20.79 0.07
C ARG A 153 -19.74 -19.95 0.10
N ASP A 154 -18.62 -20.56 -0.30
CA ASP A 154 -17.29 -20.13 0.10
C ASP A 154 -16.72 -18.85 -0.57
N ALA A 155 -17.47 -18.19 -1.46
CA ALA A 155 -16.95 -17.06 -2.22
C ALA A 155 -16.89 -15.72 -1.45
N VAL A 156 -17.86 -15.43 -0.58
CA VAL A 156 -17.97 -14.11 0.08
C VAL A 156 -17.46 -14.18 1.52
N ARG A 157 -16.69 -13.17 1.92
CA ARG A 157 -16.16 -13.03 3.29
C ARG A 157 -16.34 -11.60 3.79
N PRO A 158 -16.55 -11.40 5.09
CA PRO A 158 -16.55 -10.07 5.68
C PRO A 158 -15.29 -9.28 5.36
N PHE A 159 -15.43 -7.96 5.27
CA PHE A 159 -14.35 -7.03 4.99
C PHE A 159 -14.58 -5.72 5.75
N LEU A 160 -13.53 -4.90 5.84
CA LEU A 160 -13.54 -3.54 6.36
C LEU A 160 -13.21 -2.60 5.21
N ALA A 161 -14.02 -1.57 4.99
CA ALA A 161 -13.74 -0.55 3.98
C ALA A 161 -13.95 0.87 4.53
N GLY A 162 -12.92 1.69 4.41
CA GLY A 162 -12.95 3.12 4.70
C GLY A 162 -13.03 3.94 3.41
N VAL A 163 -13.90 4.94 3.39
CA VAL A 163 -14.07 5.90 2.30
C VAL A 163 -13.70 7.29 2.82
N GLY A 164 -12.59 7.83 2.31
CA GLY A 164 -11.92 9.06 2.76
C GLY A 164 -10.64 8.76 3.55
N GLN A 165 -9.61 9.61 3.42
CA GLN A 165 -8.26 9.34 3.96
C GLN A 165 -8.22 9.14 5.49
N GLY A 166 -9.08 9.82 6.23
CA GLY A 166 -9.17 9.72 7.69
C GLY A 166 -10.22 8.73 8.21
N SER A 167 -10.83 7.93 7.33
CA SER A 167 -12.04 7.17 7.68
C SER A 167 -11.79 5.89 8.48
N LEU A 168 -10.59 5.32 8.39
CA LEU A 168 -10.24 4.06 9.06
C LEU A 168 -8.80 4.10 9.60
N ALA A 169 -8.65 4.07 10.93
CA ALA A 169 -7.36 3.99 11.61
C ALA A 169 -7.22 2.65 12.34
N LEU A 170 -6.08 1.98 12.15
CA LEU A 170 -5.80 0.68 12.77
C LEU A 170 -4.49 0.74 13.56
N ARG A 171 -4.54 0.42 14.85
CA ARG A 171 -3.38 0.41 15.72
C ARG A 171 -3.32 -0.83 16.60
N ASP A 172 -2.16 -1.48 16.67
CA ASP A 172 -1.87 -2.57 17.61
C ASP A 172 -2.97 -3.66 17.65
N SER A 173 -3.61 -3.94 16.50
CA SER A 173 -4.81 -4.79 16.42
C SER A 173 -4.55 -6.05 15.60
N THR A 174 -5.34 -7.09 15.82
CA THR A 174 -5.30 -8.32 15.03
C THR A 174 -6.55 -8.41 14.15
N LEU A 175 -6.35 -8.58 12.84
CA LEU A 175 -7.42 -8.71 11.86
C LEU A 175 -7.26 -10.05 11.13
N SER A 176 -8.31 -10.88 11.12
CA SER A 176 -8.19 -12.26 10.60
C SER A 176 -9.34 -12.75 9.72
N GLY A 177 -8.96 -13.49 8.66
CA GLY A 177 -9.87 -14.19 7.76
C GLY A 177 -10.68 -13.30 6.81
N LEU A 178 -10.40 -11.99 6.79
CA LEU A 178 -11.16 -10.98 6.05
C LEU A 178 -10.91 -11.05 4.54
N GLY A 179 -11.90 -10.63 3.77
CA GLY A 179 -11.81 -10.33 2.36
C GLY A 179 -11.92 -11.53 1.42
N PHE A 180 -12.31 -11.21 0.19
CA PHE A 180 -12.59 -12.11 -0.91
C PHE A 180 -12.46 -11.37 -2.25
N GLY A 181 -12.67 -12.07 -3.37
CA GLY A 181 -12.73 -11.44 -4.69
C GLY A 181 -11.42 -10.76 -5.13
N THR A 182 -11.58 -9.80 -6.03
CA THR A 182 -10.48 -9.02 -6.64
C THR A 182 -10.70 -7.52 -6.55
N GLU A 183 -11.87 -7.07 -6.11
CA GLU A 183 -12.23 -5.67 -5.99
C GLU A 183 -11.50 -5.01 -4.81
N THR A 184 -11.30 -3.70 -4.90
CA THR A 184 -10.62 -2.89 -3.89
C THR A 184 -11.37 -2.95 -2.55
N TYR A 185 -12.70 -2.79 -2.59
CA TYR A 185 -13.50 -2.77 -1.36
C TYR A 185 -13.54 -4.13 -0.66
N SER A 186 -13.44 -5.25 -1.39
CA SER A 186 -13.57 -6.61 -0.87
C SER A 186 -12.22 -7.23 -0.47
N ALA A 187 -11.10 -6.52 -0.65
CA ALA A 187 -9.75 -7.02 -0.39
C ALA A 187 -9.51 -7.50 1.04
N GLY A 188 -10.34 -7.11 2.01
CA GLY A 188 -10.28 -7.53 3.41
C GLY A 188 -10.20 -6.33 4.31
N VAL A 189 -9.22 -5.47 4.08
CA VAL A 189 -9.18 -4.10 4.61
C VAL A 189 -8.88 -3.16 3.47
N SER A 190 -9.70 -2.13 3.28
CA SER A 190 -9.46 -1.11 2.27
C SER A 190 -9.65 0.30 2.81
N LEU A 191 -8.87 1.22 2.27
CA LEU A 191 -9.01 2.65 2.48
C LEU A 191 -8.95 3.34 1.12
N SER A 192 -10.04 4.00 0.75
CA SER A 192 -10.19 4.63 -0.56
C SER A 192 -10.46 6.12 -0.44
N GLY A 193 -9.65 6.96 -1.08
CA GLY A 193 -9.81 8.41 -1.05
C GLY A 193 -9.58 8.99 -2.43
N ARG A 194 -10.63 9.16 -3.25
CA ARG A 194 -10.52 9.77 -4.59
C ARG A 194 -11.28 11.09 -4.66
N GLY A 195 -10.85 11.99 -5.54
CA GLY A 195 -11.52 13.27 -5.78
C GLY A 195 -11.67 14.11 -4.51
N LEU A 196 -12.90 14.51 -4.18
CA LEU A 196 -13.23 15.34 -3.01
C LEU A 196 -12.95 14.64 -1.66
N LEU A 197 -12.70 13.33 -1.66
CA LEU A 197 -12.42 12.52 -0.46
C LEU A 197 -10.92 12.40 -0.14
N ARG A 198 -10.05 13.08 -0.91
CA ARG A 198 -8.61 13.19 -0.68
C ARG A 198 -8.20 14.21 0.40
N GLY A 199 -9.17 14.84 1.08
CA GLY A 199 -8.87 15.81 2.13
C GLY A 199 -8.51 15.16 3.47
N GLY A 200 -7.53 15.76 4.16
CA GLY A 200 -7.13 15.41 5.53
C GLY A 200 -5.88 14.52 5.61
N ASP A 201 -5.43 14.25 6.83
CA ASP A 201 -4.29 13.36 7.06
C ASP A 201 -4.73 11.88 6.90
N ALA A 202 -3.94 11.11 6.15
CA ALA A 202 -4.14 9.68 6.07
C ALA A 202 -4.03 9.02 7.45
N ALA A 203 -5.06 8.27 7.80
CA ALA A 203 -5.08 7.51 9.02
C ALA A 203 -3.95 6.46 9.02
N PRO A 204 -3.08 6.45 10.04
CA PRO A 204 -1.95 5.53 10.06
C PRO A 204 -2.43 4.10 10.34
N MET A 205 -1.76 3.12 9.73
CA MET A 205 -1.91 1.69 10.04
C MET A 205 -0.62 1.20 10.66
N THR A 206 -0.60 1.01 11.99
CA THR A 206 0.63 0.74 12.73
C THR A 206 0.52 -0.42 13.70
N GLY A 207 1.53 -1.30 13.71
CA GLY A 207 1.63 -2.37 14.73
C GLY A 207 0.58 -3.46 14.62
N ASN A 208 -0.14 -3.57 13.49
CA ASN A 208 -1.23 -4.52 13.33
C ASN A 208 -0.72 -5.89 12.85
N THR A 209 -1.48 -6.94 13.15
CA THR A 209 -1.31 -8.28 12.56
C THR A 209 -2.50 -8.60 11.66
N PHE A 210 -2.24 -8.77 10.37
CA PHE A 210 -3.21 -9.22 9.37
C PHE A 210 -2.95 -10.69 9.06
N ARG A 211 -3.86 -11.58 9.48
CA ARG A 211 -3.72 -13.04 9.34
C ARG A 211 -4.77 -13.62 8.41
N ASP A 212 -4.36 -14.39 7.40
CA ASP A 212 -5.29 -15.00 6.44
C ASP A 212 -6.27 -13.99 5.78
N VAL A 213 -5.85 -12.72 5.73
CA VAL A 213 -6.60 -11.69 5.00
C VAL A 213 -6.36 -11.86 3.51
N ARG A 214 -7.32 -11.49 2.69
CA ARG A 214 -7.12 -11.46 1.23
C ARG A 214 -6.09 -10.38 0.83
N GLY A 215 -6.04 -9.27 1.56
CA GLY A 215 -5.11 -8.15 1.36
C GLY A 215 -5.50 -6.90 2.16
N VAL A 216 -4.61 -5.92 2.14
CA VAL A 216 -4.85 -4.55 2.59
C VAL A 216 -4.61 -3.60 1.43
N VAL A 217 -5.58 -2.73 1.13
CA VAL A 217 -5.50 -1.85 -0.04
C VAL A 217 -5.66 -0.39 0.37
N PHE A 218 -4.74 0.45 -0.10
CA PHE A 218 -4.89 1.91 -0.10
C PHE A 218 -5.02 2.36 -1.55
N ALA A 219 -6.15 2.96 -1.90
CA ALA A 219 -6.42 3.45 -3.25
C ALA A 219 -6.78 4.94 -3.21
N GLY A 220 -6.03 5.79 -3.91
CA GLY A 220 -6.27 7.23 -3.87
C GLY A 220 -5.62 7.95 -2.68
N ILE A 221 -4.91 7.25 -1.78
CA ILE A 221 -4.48 7.80 -0.49
C ILE A 221 -3.13 8.50 -0.62
N ASP A 222 -3.07 9.76 -0.21
CA ASP A 222 -1.84 10.53 -0.12
C ASP A 222 -1.18 10.35 1.26
N ALA A 223 0.15 10.37 1.28
CA ALA A 223 0.99 10.13 2.44
C ALA A 223 0.59 8.91 3.30
N PRO A 224 0.32 7.72 2.71
CA PRO A 224 -0.05 6.55 3.50
C PRO A 224 1.08 6.18 4.47
N ARG A 225 0.72 5.80 5.70
CA ARG A 225 1.67 5.40 6.75
C ARG A 225 1.38 3.97 7.19
N VAL A 226 2.19 3.03 6.71
CA VAL A 226 2.07 1.60 7.03
C VAL A 226 3.33 1.16 7.75
N LEU A 227 3.26 1.09 9.09
CA LEU A 227 4.46 0.96 9.94
C LEU A 227 4.38 -0.25 10.88
N GLY A 228 5.41 -1.09 10.90
CA GLY A 228 5.54 -2.13 11.93
C GLY A 228 4.43 -3.19 11.90
N ASN A 229 3.75 -3.38 10.78
CA ASN A 229 2.67 -4.36 10.65
C ASN A 229 3.22 -5.75 10.27
N ARG A 230 2.42 -6.79 10.56
CA ARG A 230 2.69 -8.16 10.18
C ARG A 230 1.60 -8.69 9.27
N PHE A 231 1.97 -9.19 8.11
CA PHE A 231 1.07 -9.84 7.16
C PHE A 231 1.41 -11.33 7.11
N GLU A 232 0.52 -12.17 7.64
CA GLU A 232 0.72 -13.61 7.79
C GLU A 232 -0.27 -14.38 6.89
N GLY A 233 0.26 -15.10 5.90
CA GLY A 233 -0.57 -15.99 5.09
C GLY A 233 -1.60 -15.26 4.24
N ALA A 234 -1.30 -14.04 3.76
CA ALA A 234 -2.26 -13.29 2.94
C ALA A 234 -2.64 -14.10 1.69
N ARG A 235 -3.93 -14.27 1.43
CA ARG A 235 -4.45 -15.13 0.34
C ARG A 235 -4.30 -14.51 -1.05
N GLY A 236 -4.06 -13.20 -1.13
CA GLY A 236 -3.64 -12.55 -2.36
C GLY A 236 -2.58 -11.49 -2.10
N THR A 237 -2.68 -10.31 -2.74
CA THR A 237 -1.70 -9.24 -2.51
C THR A 237 -1.80 -8.73 -1.07
N ALA A 238 -0.75 -8.90 -0.27
CA ALA A 238 -0.83 -8.61 1.16
C ALA A 238 -1.00 -7.10 1.44
N LEU A 239 -0.25 -6.25 0.74
CA LEU A 239 -0.41 -4.80 0.75
C LEU A 239 -0.38 -4.26 -0.69
N GLN A 240 -1.39 -3.48 -1.05
CA GLN A 240 -1.45 -2.76 -2.32
C GLN A 240 -1.62 -1.27 -2.05
N LEU A 241 -0.77 -0.46 -2.68
CA LEU A 241 -0.87 1.00 -2.70
C LEU A 241 -1.07 1.45 -4.14
N SER A 242 -2.14 2.20 -4.39
CA SER A 242 -2.40 2.72 -5.72
C SER A 242 -2.92 4.15 -5.75
N ASP A 243 -2.58 4.86 -6.82
CA ASP A 243 -3.08 6.20 -7.14
C ASP A 243 -2.87 7.20 -5.99
N GLY A 244 -1.63 7.49 -5.60
CA GLY A 244 -1.34 8.36 -4.46
C GLY A 244 0.01 9.04 -4.54
N ALA A 245 0.29 9.92 -3.59
CA ALA A 245 1.56 10.63 -3.50
C ALA A 245 2.16 10.56 -2.09
N GLY A 246 3.48 10.49 -2.02
CA GLY A 246 4.24 10.37 -0.78
C GLY A 246 4.05 9.04 -0.06
N GLY A 247 4.30 9.08 1.24
CA GLY A 247 4.02 7.99 2.17
C GLY A 247 5.24 7.15 2.52
N VAL A 248 5.02 6.26 3.48
CA VAL A 248 6.05 5.40 4.04
C VAL A 248 5.49 4.02 4.36
N VAL A 249 6.17 3.00 3.86
CA VAL A 249 5.99 1.59 4.22
C VAL A 249 7.27 1.14 4.92
N ARG A 250 7.24 1.05 6.25
CA ARG A 250 8.46 0.77 7.02
C ARG A 250 8.28 -0.26 8.12
N ASP A 251 9.33 -1.05 8.35
CA ASP A 251 9.42 -2.02 9.45
C ASP A 251 8.33 -3.12 9.40
N ASN A 252 7.72 -3.35 8.23
CA ASN A 252 6.67 -4.37 8.10
C ASN A 252 7.27 -5.74 7.81
N THR A 253 6.58 -6.79 8.28
CA THR A 253 6.91 -8.18 7.99
C THR A 253 5.83 -8.81 7.12
N PHE A 254 6.24 -9.38 5.99
CA PHE A 254 5.36 -10.15 5.10
C PHE A 254 5.83 -11.60 5.08
N ALA A 255 4.95 -12.53 5.45
CA ALA A 255 5.31 -13.94 5.57
C ALA A 255 4.26 -14.87 4.93
N GLY A 256 4.72 -15.77 4.06
CA GLY A 256 3.91 -16.84 3.49
C GLY A 256 2.75 -16.32 2.61
N THR A 257 2.97 -15.27 1.82
CA THR A 257 1.89 -14.68 1.00
C THR A 257 1.52 -15.61 -0.16
N GLY A 258 0.25 -15.97 -0.27
CA GLY A 258 -0.28 -16.86 -1.33
C GLY A 258 -0.62 -16.14 -2.65
N GLY A 259 -0.68 -14.81 -2.65
CA GLY A 259 -0.97 -14.03 -3.86
C GLY A 259 0.20 -13.80 -4.81
N GLY A 260 -0.09 -13.03 -5.86
CA GLY A 260 0.91 -12.63 -6.86
C GLY A 260 2.02 -11.72 -6.31
N HIS A 261 1.77 -10.97 -5.24
CA HIS A 261 2.72 -10.04 -4.63
C HIS A 261 2.58 -9.98 -3.11
N ALA A 262 3.65 -9.75 -2.36
CA ALA A 262 3.52 -9.33 -0.96
C ALA A 262 3.22 -7.82 -0.88
N LEU A 263 3.95 -7.00 -1.63
CA LEU A 263 3.69 -5.57 -1.80
C LEU A 263 3.55 -5.23 -3.29
N ARG A 264 2.46 -4.53 -3.65
CA ARG A 264 2.29 -3.90 -4.97
C ARG A 264 2.14 -2.39 -4.82
N VAL A 265 2.90 -1.65 -5.62
CA VAL A 265 2.91 -0.18 -5.70
C VAL A 265 2.60 0.20 -7.15
N SER A 266 1.46 0.85 -7.37
CA SER A 266 0.96 1.16 -8.71
C SER A 266 0.58 2.63 -8.80
N ASN A 267 1.06 3.38 -9.79
CA ASN A 267 0.70 4.80 -9.95
C ASN A 267 0.90 5.64 -8.66
N MET A 268 1.96 5.36 -7.89
CA MET A 268 2.34 6.10 -6.69
C MET A 268 3.53 7.02 -7.00
N SER A 269 3.55 8.23 -6.45
CA SER A 269 4.70 9.14 -6.57
C SER A 269 5.38 9.38 -5.23
N GLY A 270 6.71 9.40 -5.15
CA GLY A 270 7.43 9.81 -3.94
C GLY A 270 7.28 8.88 -2.73
N LEU A 271 7.10 7.58 -2.95
CA LEU A 271 6.90 6.59 -1.89
C LEU A 271 8.23 6.04 -1.37
N GLU A 272 8.39 5.98 -0.04
CA GLU A 272 9.50 5.28 0.61
C GLU A 272 9.06 3.90 1.13
N VAL A 273 9.79 2.86 0.74
CA VAL A 273 9.64 1.49 1.22
C VAL A 273 10.95 1.09 1.92
N ALA A 274 10.97 1.12 3.25
CA ALA A 274 12.20 1.02 4.03
C ALA A 274 12.17 -0.13 5.04
N SER A 275 13.29 -0.86 5.19
CA SER A 275 13.51 -1.79 6.30
C SER A 275 12.42 -2.87 6.46
N ASN A 276 11.74 -3.27 5.38
CA ASN A 276 10.71 -4.31 5.42
C ASN A 276 11.33 -5.70 5.22
N SER A 277 10.73 -6.72 5.85
CA SER A 277 11.14 -8.12 5.72
C SER A 277 10.08 -8.93 4.99
N PHE A 278 10.41 -9.39 3.79
CA PHE A 278 9.59 -10.27 2.95
C PHE A 278 10.15 -11.70 2.98
N ARG A 279 9.35 -12.67 3.47
CA ARG A 279 9.80 -14.04 3.70
C ARG A 279 8.78 -15.06 3.19
N GLY A 280 9.10 -15.75 2.11
CA GLY A 280 8.26 -16.82 1.59
C GLY A 280 7.00 -16.28 0.91
N GLY A 281 6.77 -16.68 -0.33
CA GLY A 281 5.54 -16.34 -1.03
C GLY A 281 5.44 -16.98 -2.40
N ALA A 282 4.21 -17.23 -2.84
CA ALA A 282 3.92 -17.86 -4.13
C ALA A 282 4.21 -16.93 -5.33
N GLY A 283 4.26 -15.62 -5.11
CA GLY A 283 4.47 -14.60 -6.13
C GLY A 283 5.80 -13.87 -5.99
N LYS A 284 5.73 -12.54 -6.03
CA LYS A 284 6.87 -11.61 -5.90
C LYS A 284 6.87 -10.98 -4.50
N ALA A 285 8.02 -10.54 -4.01
CA ALA A 285 8.08 -9.77 -2.77
C ALA A 285 7.52 -8.36 -3.00
N VAL A 286 8.07 -7.65 -4.00
CA VAL A 286 7.67 -6.28 -4.31
C VAL A 286 7.47 -6.12 -5.81
N ARG A 287 6.38 -5.45 -6.21
CA ARG A 287 6.15 -4.98 -7.58
C ARG A 287 5.88 -3.48 -7.58
N VAL A 288 6.58 -2.76 -8.45
CA VAL A 288 6.38 -1.32 -8.73
C VAL A 288 6.00 -1.17 -10.21
N ASP A 289 4.85 -0.58 -10.53
CA ASP A 289 4.31 -0.54 -11.90
C ASP A 289 3.36 0.66 -12.16
N ASP A 290 2.74 0.66 -13.34
CA ASP A 290 1.57 1.47 -13.74
C ASP A 290 1.76 2.98 -13.51
N GLY A 291 2.92 3.53 -13.86
CA GLY A 291 3.20 4.97 -13.73
C GLY A 291 3.77 5.39 -12.38
N ALA A 292 4.12 4.46 -11.51
CA ALA A 292 4.79 4.79 -10.25
C ALA A 292 6.12 5.52 -10.50
N ARG A 293 6.41 6.57 -9.73
CA ARG A 293 7.59 7.43 -9.90
C ARG A 293 8.20 7.82 -8.56
N ASP A 294 9.49 8.13 -8.56
CA ASP A 294 10.23 8.62 -7.40
C ASP A 294 10.10 7.66 -6.20
N VAL A 295 10.07 6.35 -6.50
CA VAL A 295 9.90 5.30 -5.50
C VAL A 295 11.27 4.85 -5.00
N THR A 296 11.47 4.90 -3.69
CA THR A 296 12.70 4.45 -3.03
C THR A 296 12.46 3.17 -2.24
N LEU A 297 13.21 2.12 -2.54
CA LEU A 297 13.27 0.87 -1.78
C LEU A 297 14.63 0.81 -1.09
N VAL A 298 14.66 0.97 0.23
CA VAL A 298 15.90 1.02 1.01
C VAL A 298 15.93 -0.04 2.11
N GLU A 299 17.05 -0.75 2.26
CA GLU A 299 17.28 -1.70 3.37
C GLU A 299 16.22 -2.80 3.52
N ASN A 300 15.53 -3.18 2.44
CA ASN A 300 14.55 -4.26 2.50
C ASN A 300 15.23 -5.62 2.37
N PHE A 301 14.68 -6.62 3.07
CA PHE A 301 15.11 -8.01 2.98
C PHE A 301 14.04 -8.84 2.26
N ALA A 302 14.39 -9.50 1.16
CA ALA A 302 13.48 -10.37 0.41
C ALA A 302 14.07 -11.75 0.15
N ARG A 303 13.37 -12.80 0.63
CA ARG A 303 13.85 -14.18 0.51
C ARG A 303 12.72 -15.21 0.33
N GLY A 304 13.01 -16.26 -0.44
CA GLY A 304 12.17 -17.46 -0.54
C GLY A 304 10.89 -17.28 -1.35
N PHE A 305 10.87 -16.35 -2.30
CA PHE A 305 9.74 -16.17 -3.21
C PHE A 305 9.86 -17.10 -4.42
N ALA A 306 8.73 -17.67 -4.84
CA ALA A 306 8.68 -18.53 -6.02
C ALA A 306 8.96 -17.75 -7.33
N GLY A 307 8.59 -16.47 -7.37
CA GLY A 307 8.90 -15.56 -8.47
C GLY A 307 10.15 -14.71 -8.23
N THR A 308 10.40 -13.75 -9.14
CA THR A 308 11.42 -12.72 -8.92
C THR A 308 11.05 -11.87 -7.71
N ALA A 309 12.00 -11.66 -6.79
CA ALA A 309 11.71 -10.97 -5.54
C ALA A 309 11.24 -9.53 -5.74
N ILE A 310 12.04 -8.69 -6.41
CA ILE A 310 11.68 -7.29 -6.67
C ILE A 310 11.53 -7.09 -8.17
N THR A 311 10.38 -6.56 -8.60
CA THR A 311 10.13 -6.24 -10.00
C THR A 311 9.71 -4.78 -10.15
N VAL A 312 10.46 -4.03 -10.95
CA VAL A 312 10.09 -2.70 -11.46
C VAL A 312 9.60 -2.91 -12.90
N ALA A 313 8.33 -2.66 -13.15
CA ALA A 313 7.69 -3.03 -14.41
C ALA A 313 7.32 -1.81 -15.25
N GLU A 314 6.65 -2.07 -16.37
CA GLU A 314 6.23 -1.08 -17.34
C GLU A 314 5.52 0.12 -16.69
N GLY A 315 5.87 1.31 -17.19
CA GLY A 315 5.35 2.58 -16.72
C GLY A 315 6.02 3.12 -15.46
N ALA A 316 6.68 2.28 -14.64
CA ALA A 316 7.43 2.77 -13.49
C ALA A 316 8.67 3.55 -13.93
N ARG A 317 8.96 4.67 -13.26
CA ARG A 317 10.07 5.57 -13.58
C ARG A 317 10.81 5.98 -12.31
N CYS A 318 12.03 6.47 -12.47
CA CYS A 318 12.81 7.11 -11.41
C CYS A 318 12.79 6.29 -10.12
N THR A 319 13.14 5.01 -10.22
CA THR A 319 13.04 4.06 -9.10
C THR A 319 14.43 3.76 -8.56
N ARG A 320 14.62 3.95 -7.25
CA ARG A 320 15.90 3.68 -6.57
C ARG A 320 15.78 2.52 -5.61
N LEU A 321 16.69 1.55 -5.73
CA LEU A 321 16.84 0.46 -4.78
C LEU A 321 18.24 0.55 -4.16
N SER A 322 18.30 0.84 -2.86
CA SER A 322 19.55 0.98 -2.12
C SER A 322 19.66 0.01 -0.94
N TYR A 323 20.80 -0.66 -0.81
CA TYR A 323 21.12 -1.51 0.35
C TYR A 323 20.09 -2.62 0.65
N ASN A 324 19.36 -3.09 -0.37
CA ASN A 324 18.44 -4.21 -0.21
C ASN A 324 19.20 -5.53 -0.24
N VAL A 325 18.69 -6.52 0.48
CA VAL A 325 19.21 -7.89 0.50
C VAL A 325 18.18 -8.81 -0.13
N VAL A 326 18.52 -9.39 -1.28
CA VAL A 326 17.62 -10.24 -2.08
C VAL A 326 18.25 -11.62 -2.25
N SER A 327 17.68 -12.65 -1.63
CA SER A 327 18.35 -13.95 -1.58
C SER A 327 17.45 -15.17 -1.70
N ALA A 328 18.00 -16.26 -2.25
CA ALA A 328 17.37 -17.58 -2.24
C ALA A 328 15.90 -17.57 -2.68
N ASN A 329 15.61 -16.89 -3.80
CA ASN A 329 14.33 -16.93 -4.47
C ASN A 329 14.38 -17.94 -5.62
N ASP A 330 13.27 -18.62 -5.90
CA ASP A 330 13.18 -19.61 -6.99
C ASP A 330 13.10 -18.92 -8.37
N GLY A 331 12.76 -17.63 -8.38
CA GLY A 331 12.90 -16.74 -9.54
C GLY A 331 14.21 -15.95 -9.54
N GLY A 332 14.21 -14.75 -10.12
CA GLY A 332 15.34 -13.83 -10.09
C GLY A 332 15.44 -13.01 -8.80
N GLY A 333 16.52 -12.24 -8.66
CA GLY A 333 16.64 -11.26 -7.58
C GLY A 333 15.83 -10.00 -7.87
N ILE A 334 16.39 -9.10 -8.68
CA ILE A 334 15.78 -7.83 -9.09
C ILE A 334 15.54 -7.87 -10.61
N ARG A 335 14.34 -7.50 -11.05
CA ARG A 335 14.01 -7.35 -12.48
C ARG A 335 13.48 -5.96 -12.77
N ALA A 336 13.98 -5.34 -13.83
CA ALA A 336 13.40 -4.20 -14.50
C ALA A 336 12.90 -4.63 -15.89
N ASP A 337 11.66 -4.32 -16.22
CA ASP A 337 10.97 -4.83 -17.41
C ASP A 337 10.04 -3.76 -17.98
N GLY A 338 10.41 -3.13 -19.10
CA GLY A 338 9.65 -1.97 -19.61
C GLY A 338 9.73 -0.71 -18.74
N ALA A 339 10.60 -0.71 -17.73
CA ALA A 339 10.75 0.38 -16.76
C ALA A 339 11.59 1.54 -17.33
N GLY A 340 11.36 2.73 -16.79
CA GLY A 340 12.19 3.92 -17.03
C GLY A 340 13.49 3.90 -16.23
N ALA A 341 13.95 5.09 -15.82
CA ALA A 341 15.20 5.22 -15.07
C ALA A 341 15.24 4.35 -13.79
N LEU A 342 16.32 3.58 -13.64
CA LEU A 342 16.54 2.65 -12.53
C LEU A 342 17.91 2.88 -11.89
N ILE A 343 17.93 3.10 -10.58
CA ILE A 343 19.17 3.27 -9.81
C ILE A 343 19.28 2.13 -8.79
N LEU A 344 20.28 1.27 -8.93
CA LEU A 344 20.59 0.18 -8.01
C LEU A 344 21.92 0.44 -7.32
N GLU A 345 21.88 0.68 -6.00
CA GLU A 345 23.06 1.02 -5.22
C GLU A 345 23.28 0.08 -4.03
N GLY A 346 24.46 -0.52 -3.92
CA GLY A 346 24.86 -1.21 -2.67
C GLY A 346 24.00 -2.42 -2.30
N ASN A 347 23.25 -3.01 -3.23
CA ASN A 347 22.38 -4.15 -2.95
C ASN A 347 23.20 -5.44 -2.88
N VAL A 348 22.76 -6.40 -2.05
CA VAL A 348 23.33 -7.74 -1.96
C VAL A 348 22.33 -8.74 -2.54
N ILE A 349 22.73 -9.43 -3.60
CA ILE A 349 21.83 -10.29 -4.37
C ILE A 349 22.46 -11.69 -4.51
N ALA A 350 21.89 -12.66 -3.82
CA ALA A 350 22.58 -13.92 -3.55
C ALA A 350 21.73 -15.18 -3.74
N GLY A 351 22.26 -16.19 -4.43
CA GLY A 351 21.67 -17.52 -4.44
C GLY A 351 20.27 -17.60 -5.06
N ASN A 352 19.91 -16.66 -5.94
CA ASN A 352 18.62 -16.71 -6.64
C ASN A 352 18.70 -17.70 -7.80
N ALA A 353 17.64 -18.48 -8.00
CA ALA A 353 17.62 -19.49 -9.05
C ALA A 353 17.52 -18.89 -10.46
N GLY A 354 17.22 -17.60 -10.60
CA GLY A 354 17.31 -16.81 -11.84
C GLY A 354 18.53 -15.87 -11.88
N ALA A 355 18.44 -14.82 -12.69
CA ALA A 355 19.47 -13.76 -12.70
C ALA A 355 19.44 -12.98 -11.39
N GLY A 356 20.60 -12.53 -10.92
CA GLY A 356 20.67 -11.60 -9.78
C GLY A 356 19.97 -10.28 -10.13
N ILE A 357 20.40 -9.65 -11.22
CA ILE A 357 19.73 -8.49 -11.80
C ILE A 357 19.35 -8.79 -13.25
N ALA A 358 18.10 -8.53 -13.63
CA ALA A 358 17.65 -8.61 -15.01
C ALA A 358 17.08 -7.26 -15.46
N ILE A 359 17.54 -6.75 -16.59
CA ILE A 359 17.03 -5.52 -17.22
C ILE A 359 16.57 -5.90 -18.62
N ALA A 360 15.31 -5.64 -18.93
CA ALA A 360 14.70 -5.99 -20.20
C ALA A 360 13.84 -4.84 -20.74
N ASP A 361 13.85 -4.70 -22.07
CA ASP A 361 12.93 -3.86 -22.82
C ASP A 361 12.90 -2.41 -22.29
N GLN A 362 14.08 -1.83 -22.08
CA GLN A 362 14.19 -0.45 -21.60
C GLN A 362 13.56 0.52 -22.61
N GLN A 363 12.87 1.55 -22.09
CA GLN A 363 12.43 2.68 -22.92
C GLN A 363 13.66 3.38 -23.53
N ALA A 364 13.51 3.98 -24.71
CA ALA A 364 14.64 4.53 -25.47
C ALA A 364 15.41 5.64 -24.71
N ASP A 365 14.74 6.32 -23.79
CA ASP A 365 15.25 7.37 -22.90
C ASP A 365 15.55 6.88 -21.48
N ALA A 366 15.45 5.57 -21.22
CA ALA A 366 15.70 4.99 -19.91
C ALA A 366 17.19 4.67 -19.70
N ALA A 367 17.70 5.07 -18.54
CA ALA A 367 19.03 4.72 -18.08
C ALA A 367 18.97 3.81 -16.84
N ALA A 368 19.86 2.82 -16.78
CA ALA A 368 20.07 2.01 -15.59
C ALA A 368 21.46 2.27 -15.00
N LEU A 369 21.51 2.70 -13.74
CA LEU A 369 22.74 2.89 -12.98
C LEU A 369 22.88 1.80 -11.92
N LEU A 370 23.82 0.87 -12.13
CA LEU A 370 24.14 -0.19 -11.17
C LEU A 370 25.50 0.11 -10.54
N VAL A 371 25.50 0.46 -9.26
CA VAL A 371 26.71 0.86 -8.54
C VAL A 371 26.88 0.12 -7.21
N HIS A 372 28.08 -0.37 -6.94
CA HIS A 372 28.45 -1.03 -5.67
C HIS A 372 27.59 -2.24 -5.26
N ASN A 373 26.90 -2.89 -6.20
CA ASN A 373 26.10 -4.07 -5.88
C ASN A 373 27.01 -5.30 -5.75
N THR A 374 26.67 -6.21 -4.84
CA THR A 374 27.33 -7.51 -4.68
C THR A 374 26.41 -8.60 -5.20
N LEU A 375 26.87 -9.37 -6.19
CA LEU A 375 26.12 -10.50 -6.74
C LEU A 375 26.92 -11.78 -6.55
N GLN A 376 26.26 -12.81 -6.01
CA GLN A 376 26.89 -14.10 -5.73
C GLN A 376 25.92 -15.27 -5.95
N ASP A 377 26.41 -16.38 -6.49
CA ASP A 377 25.69 -17.66 -6.57
C ASP A 377 24.29 -17.60 -7.22
N ASN A 378 23.97 -16.57 -7.99
CA ASN A 378 22.76 -16.54 -8.79
C ASN A 378 22.96 -17.42 -10.04
N ARG A 379 21.88 -17.82 -10.74
CA ARG A 379 22.03 -18.57 -12.00
C ARG A 379 22.90 -17.80 -13.01
N SER A 380 22.71 -16.49 -13.08
CA SER A 380 23.62 -15.53 -13.73
C SER A 380 23.66 -14.23 -12.94
N GLY A 381 24.73 -13.45 -13.07
CA GLY A 381 24.86 -12.16 -12.39
C GLY A 381 23.88 -11.13 -12.93
N ILE A 382 24.25 -10.49 -14.04
CA ILE A 382 23.46 -9.45 -14.68
C ILE A 382 22.98 -9.95 -16.05
N ARG A 383 21.68 -9.90 -16.29
CA ARG A 383 21.07 -10.17 -17.58
C ARG A 383 20.57 -8.86 -18.18
N GLY A 384 20.95 -8.59 -19.42
CA GLY A 384 20.43 -7.47 -20.19
C GLY A 384 19.85 -7.95 -21.51
N THR A 385 18.67 -7.46 -21.90
CA THR A 385 18.06 -7.71 -23.22
C THR A 385 17.34 -6.45 -23.68
N GLY A 386 17.62 -5.97 -24.90
CA GLY A 386 17.00 -4.75 -25.40
C GLY A 386 17.33 -3.52 -24.54
N LEU A 387 18.62 -3.31 -24.25
CA LEU A 387 19.09 -2.21 -23.40
C LEU A 387 19.17 -0.90 -24.19
N ALA A 388 18.79 0.20 -23.53
CA ALA A 388 19.06 1.56 -24.02
C ALA A 388 20.41 2.04 -23.48
N GLU A 389 20.44 2.44 -22.20
CA GLU A 389 21.66 2.81 -21.49
C GLU A 389 21.80 2.03 -20.17
N LEU A 390 22.99 1.49 -19.94
CA LEU A 390 23.36 0.78 -18.72
C LEU A 390 24.77 1.17 -18.28
N ARG A 391 24.90 1.67 -17.06
CA ARG A 391 26.18 1.93 -16.41
C ARG A 391 26.42 0.92 -15.29
N LEU A 392 27.51 0.19 -15.38
CA LEU A 392 28.02 -0.67 -14.31
C LEU A 392 29.24 0.01 -13.68
N ALA A 393 29.21 0.25 -12.37
CA ALA A 393 30.35 0.82 -11.66
C ALA A 393 30.58 0.12 -10.32
N ARG A 394 31.79 -0.38 -10.10
CA ARG A 394 32.23 -0.93 -8.80
C ARG A 394 31.34 -2.05 -8.25
N ASN A 395 30.60 -2.75 -9.11
CA ASN A 395 29.83 -3.94 -8.71
C ASN A 395 30.77 -5.12 -8.50
N ASP A 396 30.57 -5.86 -7.42
CA ASP A 396 31.33 -7.06 -7.09
C ASP A 396 30.63 -8.30 -7.65
N LEU A 397 31.23 -8.86 -8.72
CA LEU A 397 30.75 -10.10 -9.35
C LEU A 397 31.75 -11.26 -9.15
N SER A 398 32.71 -11.13 -8.23
CA SER A 398 33.79 -12.11 -8.05
C SER A 398 33.26 -13.51 -7.71
N ALA A 399 32.22 -13.60 -6.89
CA ALA A 399 31.52 -14.82 -6.49
C ALA A 399 30.38 -15.25 -7.46
N GLN A 400 30.31 -14.65 -8.65
CA GLN A 400 29.28 -14.94 -9.66
C GLN A 400 29.82 -15.71 -10.87
N LEU A 401 31.13 -15.95 -10.91
CA LEU A 401 31.78 -16.76 -11.93
C LEU A 401 31.17 -18.18 -11.99
N PRO A 402 31.05 -18.77 -13.19
CA PRO A 402 31.51 -18.25 -14.49
C PRO A 402 30.49 -17.35 -15.21
N ARG A 403 29.24 -17.26 -14.74
CA ARG A 403 28.13 -16.59 -15.46
C ARG A 403 27.91 -15.17 -14.95
N LEU A 404 28.84 -14.27 -15.26
CA LEU A 404 28.81 -12.85 -14.85
C LEU A 404 27.70 -12.06 -15.54
N LEU A 405 27.71 -12.08 -16.87
CA LEU A 405 26.77 -11.38 -17.74
C LEU A 405 25.99 -12.41 -18.57
N SER A 406 24.80 -12.05 -19.05
CA SER A 406 23.97 -12.92 -19.90
C SER A 406 22.96 -12.12 -20.74
N GLY A 407 22.34 -12.78 -21.73
CA GLY A 407 21.52 -12.09 -22.72
C GLY A 407 22.40 -11.34 -23.72
N ASP A 408 22.01 -10.14 -24.10
CA ASP A 408 22.77 -9.28 -25.01
C ASP A 408 24.09 -8.79 -24.40
N LEU A 409 24.20 -8.86 -23.06
CA LEU A 409 25.43 -8.54 -22.32
C LEU A 409 26.47 -9.65 -22.36
N ASP A 410 26.12 -10.88 -22.78
CA ASP A 410 27.04 -12.03 -22.76
C ASP A 410 28.32 -11.76 -23.57
N GLN A 411 28.15 -11.14 -24.75
CA GLN A 411 29.24 -10.72 -25.63
C GLN A 411 30.18 -9.68 -25.00
N LEU A 412 29.75 -8.99 -23.94
CA LEU A 412 30.52 -7.96 -23.23
C LEU A 412 31.34 -8.52 -22.08
N THR A 413 31.21 -9.81 -21.76
CA THR A 413 31.99 -10.48 -20.69
C THR A 413 33.50 -10.27 -20.83
N PRO A 414 34.12 -10.40 -22.02
CA PRO A 414 35.56 -10.13 -22.17
C PRO A 414 35.95 -8.67 -21.92
N VAL A 415 35.06 -7.71 -22.21
CA VAL A 415 35.28 -6.28 -21.90
C VAL A 415 35.24 -6.08 -20.39
N TYR A 416 34.22 -6.63 -19.72
CA TYR A 416 34.07 -6.57 -18.27
C TYR A 416 35.30 -7.17 -17.56
N LEU A 417 35.73 -8.38 -17.93
CA LEU A 417 36.88 -9.05 -17.32
C LEU A 417 38.20 -8.26 -17.53
N ARG A 418 38.40 -7.68 -18.71
CA ARG A 418 39.58 -6.82 -18.99
C ARG A 418 39.57 -5.53 -18.18
N ALA A 419 38.40 -4.97 -17.90
CA ALA A 419 38.25 -3.80 -17.05
C ALA A 419 38.40 -4.15 -15.56
N ALA A 420 38.00 -5.37 -15.15
CA ALA A 420 38.05 -5.81 -13.76
C ALA A 420 39.47 -6.11 -13.24
N ARG A 421 40.45 -6.38 -14.12
CA ARG A 421 41.88 -6.67 -13.83
C ARG A 421 42.20 -7.16 -12.39
N GLY A 422 41.56 -8.25 -11.96
CA GLY A 422 41.83 -8.94 -10.70
C GLY A 422 41.06 -8.45 -9.45
N SER A 423 40.30 -7.36 -9.53
CA SER A 423 39.48 -6.86 -8.39
C SER A 423 38.07 -7.47 -8.33
N GLY A 424 37.63 -8.14 -9.40
CA GLY A 424 36.24 -8.59 -9.55
C GLY A 424 35.24 -7.45 -9.78
N ARG A 425 35.72 -6.22 -9.95
CA ARG A 425 34.93 -4.99 -10.10
C ARG A 425 35.34 -4.23 -11.33
N ALA A 426 34.40 -3.97 -12.24
CA ALA A 426 34.63 -3.19 -13.45
C ALA A 426 33.71 -1.97 -13.52
N ASP A 427 34.23 -0.93 -14.15
CA ASP A 427 33.50 0.29 -14.51
C ASP A 427 33.32 0.31 -16.03
N ILE A 428 32.12 0.01 -16.50
CA ILE A 428 31.76 0.00 -17.92
C ILE A 428 30.43 0.71 -18.17
N GLU A 429 30.36 1.34 -19.33
CA GLU A 429 29.15 1.99 -19.84
C GLU A 429 28.72 1.26 -21.10
N VAL A 430 27.44 0.89 -21.15
CA VAL A 430 26.83 0.10 -22.21
C VAL A 430 25.76 0.94 -22.87
N SER A 431 25.88 1.09 -24.19
CA SER A 431 24.88 1.72 -25.04
C SER A 431 24.51 0.75 -26.15
N GLY A 432 23.26 0.28 -26.14
CA GLY A 432 22.79 -0.79 -27.00
C GLY A 432 23.67 -2.04 -26.87
N VAL A 433 24.40 -2.38 -27.94
CA VAL A 433 25.30 -3.55 -28.01
C VAL A 433 26.79 -3.20 -27.82
N SER A 434 27.10 -1.93 -27.56
CA SER A 434 28.48 -1.45 -27.40
C SER A 434 28.81 -1.22 -25.93
N ALA A 435 30.07 -1.46 -25.55
CA ALA A 435 30.56 -1.15 -24.21
C ALA A 435 31.88 -0.38 -24.27
N SER A 436 32.02 0.61 -23.39
CA SER A 436 33.23 1.41 -23.24
C SER A 436 33.65 1.54 -21.77
N PRO A 437 34.93 1.79 -21.48
CA PRO A 437 35.36 2.11 -20.11
C PRO A 437 34.62 3.34 -19.59
N ALA A 438 34.00 3.23 -18.42
CA ALA A 438 33.28 4.34 -17.82
C ALA A 438 34.22 5.29 -17.06
N ARG A 439 33.88 6.58 -17.04
CA ARG A 439 34.56 7.55 -16.16
C ARG A 439 34.28 7.22 -14.69
N ALA A 440 35.21 7.58 -13.81
CA ALA A 440 35.00 7.41 -12.38
C ALA A 440 33.77 8.21 -11.90
N LEU A 441 32.85 7.53 -11.21
CA LEU A 441 31.69 8.17 -10.60
C LEU A 441 32.06 8.85 -9.29
N ARG A 442 31.45 10.02 -9.03
CA ARG A 442 31.44 10.68 -7.73
C ARG A 442 30.72 9.80 -6.68
N ARG A 443 30.91 10.11 -5.39
CA ARG A 443 30.31 9.32 -4.29
C ARG A 443 28.80 9.45 -4.24
N ASP A 444 28.28 10.61 -4.62
CA ASP A 444 26.88 11.01 -4.64
C ASP A 444 26.17 10.70 -5.97
N ALA A 445 26.81 9.97 -6.90
CA ALA A 445 26.28 9.75 -8.24
C ALA A 445 24.89 9.09 -8.25
N ALA A 446 24.63 8.11 -7.37
CA ALA A 446 23.33 7.46 -7.28
C ALA A 446 22.23 8.40 -6.79
N GLN A 447 22.55 9.27 -5.82
CA GLN A 447 21.62 10.28 -5.32
C GLN A 447 21.34 11.33 -6.40
N ASN A 448 22.39 11.86 -7.03
CA ASN A 448 22.25 12.88 -8.07
C ASN A 448 21.46 12.36 -9.28
N ALA A 449 21.69 11.10 -9.69
CA ALA A 449 20.92 10.45 -10.75
C ALA A 449 19.43 10.33 -10.38
N PHE A 450 19.14 9.96 -9.13
CA PHE A 450 17.78 9.90 -8.62
C PHE A 450 17.12 11.29 -8.57
N ASP A 451 17.84 12.31 -8.08
CA ASP A 451 17.33 13.67 -7.97
C ASP A 451 17.07 14.29 -9.36
N ALA A 452 17.96 14.05 -10.32
CA ALA A 452 17.83 14.49 -11.71
C ALA A 452 16.60 13.86 -12.38
N CYS A 453 16.46 12.52 -12.31
CA CYS A 453 15.31 11.85 -12.90
C CYS A 453 13.99 12.21 -12.22
N SER A 454 14.00 12.46 -10.90
CA SER A 454 12.82 12.97 -10.19
C SER A 454 12.39 14.37 -10.66
N GLN A 455 13.32 15.15 -11.20
CA GLN A 455 13.08 16.47 -11.82
C GLN A 455 12.74 16.39 -13.32
N GLY A 456 12.69 15.18 -13.89
CA GLY A 456 12.47 14.96 -15.32
C GLY A 456 13.72 15.15 -16.18
N GLU A 457 14.90 15.26 -15.57
CA GLU A 457 16.18 15.28 -16.26
C GLU A 457 16.71 13.85 -16.47
N PRO A 458 17.58 13.60 -17.45
CA PRO A 458 18.25 12.30 -17.60
C PRO A 458 19.05 11.93 -16.35
N ALA A 459 18.98 10.65 -15.95
CA ALA A 459 19.64 10.10 -14.75
C ALA A 459 21.15 9.94 -14.89
#